data_AF-A0A1W9GM79-F1
#
_entry.id   AF-A0A1W9GM79-F1
#
_cell.length_a   1.000
_cell.length_b   1.000
_cell.length_c   1.000
_cell.angle_alpha   90.00
_cell.angle_beta   90.00
_cell.angle_gamma   90.00
#
_symmetry.space_group_name_H-M   'P 1'
#
loop_
_entity.id
_entity.type
_entity.pdbx_description
1 polymer ?
#
loop_
_entity_poly.entity_id
_entity_poly.type
_entity_poly.pdbx_seq_one_letter_code
_entity_poly.pdbx_strand_id
1 'polypeptide(L)'
;MLETYKGKEYDLYSDLIVAYSDWPTYSYGIKQIAKQIGFTWRDPDPSGANSIAWYNQYLANPTDEAPLRRILAYNEDDCFAMAAVKDYFEQALR
;
A
#
# COMPACT_ATOMS: atom_id res chain seq x y z
N MET A 1 22.68 -16.39 -4.52
CA MET A 1 22.24 -15.30 -3.63
C MET A 1 20.98 -14.63 -4.18
N LEU A 2 21.02 -14.05 -5.39
CA LEU A 2 19.85 -13.39 -6.02
C LEU A 2 18.66 -14.34 -6.24
N GLU A 3 18.91 -15.53 -6.79
CA GLU A 3 17.84 -16.53 -7.03
C GLU A 3 17.20 -17.04 -5.71
N THR A 4 17.99 -17.13 -4.65
CA THR A 4 17.51 -17.49 -3.31
C THR A 4 16.66 -16.38 -2.69
N TYR A 5 16.92 -15.12 -3.03
CA TYR A 5 16.16 -13.96 -2.58
C TYR A 5 14.80 -13.90 -3.30
N LYS A 6 14.80 -14.02 -4.64
CA LYS A 6 13.56 -14.09 -5.44
C LYS A 6 12.64 -15.23 -5.03
N GLY A 7 13.18 -16.40 -4.70
CA GLY A 7 12.37 -17.55 -4.24
C GLY A 7 11.68 -17.36 -2.89
N LYS A 8 11.91 -16.24 -2.19
CA LYS A 8 11.26 -15.88 -0.92
C LYS A 8 10.36 -14.65 -1.04
N GLU A 9 10.30 -14.03 -2.21
CA GLU A 9 9.42 -12.90 -2.49
C GLU A 9 8.14 -13.41 -3.13
N TYR A 10 7.03 -12.74 -2.84
CA TYR A 10 5.75 -13.04 -3.44
C TYR A 10 5.06 -11.73 -3.80
N ASP A 11 4.92 -11.48 -5.10
CA ASP A 11 4.31 -10.25 -5.59
C ASP A 11 2.79 -10.40 -5.60
N LEU A 12 2.12 -9.73 -4.66
CA LEU A 12 0.66 -9.78 -4.57
C LEU A 12 -0.04 -9.28 -5.84
N TYR A 13 0.60 -8.41 -6.63
CA TYR A 13 0.00 -7.89 -7.85
C TYR A 13 -0.06 -8.97 -8.94
N SER A 14 1.10 -9.46 -9.39
CA SER A 14 1.17 -10.42 -10.50
C SER A 14 0.77 -11.82 -10.08
N ASP A 15 1.21 -12.26 -8.90
CA ASP A 15 1.19 -13.66 -8.52
C ASP A 15 -0.06 -14.04 -7.73
N LEU A 16 -0.85 -13.05 -7.29
CA LEU A 16 -2.10 -13.25 -6.55
C LEU A 16 -3.29 -12.56 -7.21
N ILE A 17 -3.29 -11.22 -7.27
CA ILE A 17 -4.45 -10.43 -7.72
C ILE A 17 -4.74 -10.72 -9.19
N VAL A 18 -3.77 -10.50 -10.08
CA VAL A 18 -3.93 -10.71 -11.53
C VAL A 18 -4.14 -12.19 -11.85
N ALA A 19 -3.47 -13.09 -11.13
CA ALA A 19 -3.51 -14.52 -11.43
C ALA A 19 -4.81 -15.21 -11.01
N TYR A 20 -5.46 -14.77 -9.92
CA TYR A 20 -6.55 -15.51 -9.28
C TYR A 20 -7.83 -14.71 -9.04
N SER A 21 -7.91 -13.46 -9.49
CA SER A 21 -9.11 -12.64 -9.26
C SER A 21 -9.36 -11.63 -10.37
N ASP A 22 -10.62 -11.25 -10.54
CA ASP A 22 -11.03 -10.08 -11.30
C ASP A 22 -11.85 -9.15 -10.42
N TRP A 23 -11.56 -7.86 -10.50
CA TRP A 23 -12.17 -6.84 -9.64
C TRP A 23 -12.87 -5.78 -10.48
N PRO A 24 -14.07 -5.30 -10.07
CA PRO A 24 -14.77 -4.23 -10.77
C PRO A 24 -14.18 -2.85 -10.42
N THR A 25 -12.87 -2.68 -10.66
CA THR A 25 -12.12 -1.45 -10.38
C THR A 25 -11.44 -0.94 -11.65
N TYR A 26 -11.12 0.37 -11.69
CA TYR A 26 -10.39 0.96 -12.82
C TYR A 26 -8.91 0.53 -12.87
N SER A 27 -8.37 0.00 -11.77
CA SER A 27 -7.03 -0.55 -11.70
C SER A 27 -6.91 -1.57 -10.58
N TYR A 28 -5.94 -2.47 -10.68
CA TYR A 28 -5.58 -3.44 -9.65
C TYR A 28 -4.48 -2.91 -8.70
N GLY A 29 -4.33 -1.58 -8.63
CA GLY A 29 -3.42 -0.96 -7.68
C GLY A 29 -3.89 -1.18 -6.24
N ILE A 30 -2.94 -1.29 -5.30
CA ILE A 30 -3.20 -1.61 -3.89
C ILE A 30 -4.30 -0.75 -3.26
N LYS A 31 -4.37 0.54 -3.58
CA LYS A 31 -5.39 1.46 -3.05
C LYS A 31 -6.80 1.13 -3.52
N GLN A 32 -6.97 0.67 -4.75
CA GLN A 32 -8.28 0.28 -5.26
C GLN A 32 -8.70 -1.03 -4.61
N ILE A 33 -7.83 -2.04 -4.65
CA ILE A 33 -8.11 -3.38 -4.12
C ILE A 33 -8.36 -3.35 -2.61
N ALA A 34 -7.50 -2.71 -1.83
CA ALA A 34 -7.64 -2.65 -0.37
C ALA A 34 -8.94 -1.93 0.05
N LYS A 35 -9.36 -0.89 -0.67
CA LYS A 35 -10.65 -0.21 -0.41
C LYS A 35 -11.84 -1.11 -0.69
N GLN A 36 -11.79 -1.95 -1.73
CA GLN A 36 -12.88 -2.90 -2.03
C GLN A 36 -13.08 -3.93 -0.90
N ILE A 37 -12.02 -4.27 -0.18
CA ILE A 37 -12.09 -5.17 0.99
C ILE A 37 -12.27 -4.44 2.33
N GLY A 38 -12.58 -3.13 2.29
CA GLY A 38 -12.89 -2.33 3.47
C GLY A 38 -11.69 -1.76 4.23
N PHE A 39 -10.46 -1.90 3.74
CA PHE A 39 -9.30 -1.26 4.35
C PHE A 39 -9.35 0.25 4.17
N THR A 40 -9.04 0.99 5.24
CA THR A 40 -9.01 2.45 5.24
C THR A 40 -7.67 2.94 5.79
N TRP A 41 -7.04 3.84 5.04
CA TRP A 41 -5.87 4.57 5.50
C TRP A 41 -6.27 5.57 6.59
N ARG A 42 -5.33 5.90 7.49
CA ARG A 42 -5.49 6.96 8.50
C ARG A 42 -5.63 8.33 7.84
N ASP A 43 -4.92 8.54 6.74
CA ASP A 43 -5.01 9.78 5.97
C ASP A 43 -6.27 9.79 5.08
N PRO A 44 -7.01 10.90 4.99
CA PRO A 44 -8.20 10.99 4.14
C PRO A 44 -7.88 11.09 2.63
N ASP A 45 -6.69 11.55 2.25
CA ASP A 45 -6.27 11.67 0.84
C ASP A 45 -4.81 11.20 0.64
N PRO A 46 -4.52 9.91 0.84
CA PRO A 46 -3.18 9.38 0.67
C PRO A 46 -2.88 9.21 -0.82
N SER A 47 -1.88 9.93 -1.34
CA SER A 47 -1.40 9.79 -2.72
C SER A 47 0.12 9.95 -2.81
N GLY A 48 0.73 9.37 -3.85
CA GLY A 48 2.16 9.55 -4.10
C GLY A 48 2.50 11.01 -4.44
N ALA A 49 1.58 11.75 -5.06
CA ALA A 49 1.75 13.18 -5.29
C ALA A 49 1.72 13.97 -3.96
N ASN A 50 0.81 13.62 -3.06
CA ASN A 50 0.71 14.25 -1.76
C ASN A 50 1.93 13.94 -0.88
N SER A 51 2.47 12.72 -0.91
CA SER A 51 3.69 12.38 -0.14
C SER A 51 4.90 13.19 -0.59
N ILE A 52 5.06 13.47 -1.89
CA ILE A 52 6.08 14.39 -2.41
C ILE A 52 5.84 15.81 -1.89
N ALA A 53 4.59 16.29 -1.90
CA ALA A 53 4.26 17.62 -1.38
C ALA A 53 4.55 17.75 0.13
N TRP A 54 4.19 16.76 0.93
CA TRP A 54 4.49 16.72 2.37
C TRP A 54 6.00 16.69 2.63
N TYR A 55 6.75 15.95 1.81
CA TYR A 55 8.19 15.89 1.97
C TYR A 55 8.86 17.24 1.65
N ASN A 56 8.39 17.91 0.59
CA ASN A 56 8.83 19.28 0.28
C ASN A 56 8.49 20.27 1.39
N GLN A 57 7.33 20.14 2.05
CA GLN A 57 6.97 20.95 3.21
C GLN A 57 7.93 20.72 4.39
N TYR A 58 8.25 19.46 4.68
CA TYR A 58 9.24 19.13 5.72
C TYR A 58 10.63 19.69 5.38
N LEU A 59 11.10 19.59 4.14
CA LEU A 59 12.38 20.15 3.73
C LEU A 59 12.44 21.68 3.86
N ALA A 60 11.31 22.38 3.65
CA ALA A 60 11.22 23.82 3.81
C ALA A 60 11.24 24.27 5.29
N ASN A 61 10.76 23.43 6.21
CA ASN A 61 10.82 23.67 7.65
C ASN A 61 11.02 22.37 8.45
N PRO A 62 12.26 21.87 8.60
CA PRO A 62 12.51 20.58 9.24
C PRO A 62 12.18 20.55 10.75
N THR A 63 11.97 21.70 11.38
CA THR A 63 11.51 21.76 12.78
C THR A 63 10.03 21.42 12.94
N ASP A 64 9.25 21.54 11.85
CA ASP A 64 7.89 21.01 11.79
C ASP A 64 7.92 19.54 11.33
N GLU A 65 7.86 18.63 12.29
CA GLU A 65 7.88 17.19 12.02
C GLU A 65 6.52 16.65 11.50
N ALA A 66 5.45 17.45 11.49
CA ALA A 66 4.11 16.97 11.15
C ALA A 66 4.01 16.35 9.73
N PRO A 67 4.57 16.96 8.67
CA PRO A 67 4.54 16.34 7.34
C PRO A 67 5.32 15.03 7.28
N LEU A 68 6.45 14.92 8.01
CA LEU A 68 7.23 13.69 8.06
C LEU A 68 6.48 12.58 8.81
N ARG A 69 5.87 12.88 9.96
CA ARG A 69 5.02 11.92 10.69
C ARG A 69 3.86 11.43 9.82
N ARG A 70 3.26 12.33 9.04
CA ARG A 70 2.19 12.00 8.08
C ARG A 70 2.66 11.03 7.00
N ILE A 71 3.86 11.24 6.42
CA ILE A 71 4.46 10.30 5.46
C ILE A 71 4.71 8.93 6.09
N LEU A 72 5.26 8.89 7.31
CA LEU A 72 5.52 7.63 8.00
C LEU A 72 4.24 6.84 8.26
N ALA A 73 3.18 7.51 8.71
CA ALA A 73 1.86 6.89 8.87
C ALA A 73 1.30 6.38 7.53
N TYR A 74 1.42 7.17 6.45
CA TYR A 74 0.99 6.74 5.13
C TYR A 74 1.74 5.48 4.64
N ASN A 75 3.07 5.43 4.81
CA ASN A 75 3.87 4.26 4.41
C ASN A 75 3.56 3.02 5.26
N GLU A 76 3.32 3.22 6.56
CA GLU A 76 2.92 2.12 7.45
C GLU A 76 1.53 1.57 7.07
N ASP A 77 0.58 2.44 6.69
CA ASP A 77 -0.72 2.01 6.19
C ASP A 77 -0.61 1.25 4.86
N ASP A 78 0.32 1.61 3.96
CA ASP A 78 0.56 0.84 2.74
C ASP A 78 1.03 -0.60 3.06
N CYS A 79 1.84 -0.79 4.10
CA CYS A 79 2.21 -2.12 4.60
C CYS A 79 1.00 -2.89 5.17
N PHE A 80 0.18 -2.22 5.99
CA PHE A 80 -1.03 -2.85 6.53
C PHE A 80 -2.05 -3.18 5.44
N ALA A 81 -2.17 -2.36 4.41
CA ALA A 81 -3.03 -2.62 3.26
C ALA A 81 -2.60 -3.89 2.51
N MET A 82 -1.29 -4.08 2.28
CA MET A 82 -0.77 -5.30 1.65
C MET A 82 -1.06 -6.55 2.50
N ALA A 83 -0.86 -6.46 3.82
CA ALA A 83 -1.18 -7.56 4.74
C ALA A 83 -2.67 -7.89 4.73
N ALA A 84 -3.54 -6.87 4.78
CA ALA A 84 -4.99 -7.06 4.73
C ALA A 84 -5.46 -7.72 3.43
N VAL A 85 -4.87 -7.34 2.28
CA VAL A 85 -5.17 -7.98 0.99
C VAL A 85 -4.73 -9.44 1.00
N LYS A 86 -3.51 -9.73 1.46
CA LYS A 86 -3.05 -11.12 1.58
C LYS A 86 -4.00 -11.95 2.45
N ASP A 87 -4.34 -11.45 3.63
CA ASP A 87 -5.19 -12.16 4.59
C ASP A 87 -6.62 -12.35 4.08
N TYR A 88 -7.15 -11.41 3.29
CA TYR A 88 -8.44 -11.55 2.61
C TYR A 88 -8.45 -12.73 1.64
N PHE A 89 -7.42 -12.86 0.80
CA PHE A 89 -7.32 -13.98 -0.14
C PHE A 89 -7.11 -15.32 0.59
N GLU A 90 -6.29 -15.34 1.65
CA GLU A 90 -6.12 -16.56 2.47
C GLU A 90 -7.42 -17.03 3.11
N GLN A 91 -8.30 -16.10 3.50
CA GLN A 91 -9.63 -16.43 4.04
C GLN A 91 -10.61 -16.86 2.96
N ALA A 92 -10.58 -16.23 1.78
CA ALA A 92 -11.47 -16.57 0.67
C ALA A 92 -11.17 -17.94 0.04
N LEU A 93 -9.94 -18.45 0.21
CA LEU A 93 -9.50 -19.76 -0.27
C LEU A 93 -9.76 -20.90 0.73
N ARG A 94 -10.30 -20.61 1.92
CA ARG A 94 -10.75 -21.61 2.91
C ARG A 94 -12.20 -21.98 2.68
#